data_AF-A0A1Z7ZN28-F1
#
_entry.id   AF-A0A1Z7ZN28-F1
#
_cell.length_a   1.000
_cell.length_b   1.000
_cell.length_c   1.000
_cell.angle_alpha   90.00
_cell.angle_beta   90.00
_cell.angle_gamma   90.00
#
_symmetry.space_group_name_H-M   'P 1'
#
loop_
_entity.id
_entity.type
_entity.pdbx_description
1 polymer ?
#
loop_
_entity_poly.entity_id
_entity_poly.type
_entity_poly.pdbx_seq_one_letter_code
_entity_poly.pdbx_strand_id
1 'polypeptide(L)'
;MLYTGKMNLLNETNRLLSKYKYSDCKRISIASDVNFHWLATFRKGGIAEPGVQKVQKLHDALLLMEPKPSPANDSRIPLSTESAPLNVREGK
;
A
#
# COMPACT_ATOMS: atom_id res chain seq x y z
N MET A 1 9.37 -22.01 -11.78
CA MET A 1 10.03 -21.30 -10.66
C MET A 1 9.00 -20.37 -10.02
N LEU A 2 8.25 -20.81 -9.00
CA LEU A 2 7.07 -20.11 -8.45
C LEU A 2 7.19 -19.81 -6.94
N TYR A 3 8.42 -19.70 -6.43
CA TYR A 3 8.68 -19.41 -5.01
C TYR A 3 8.94 -17.92 -4.70
N THR A 4 8.94 -17.05 -5.71
CA THR A 4 9.38 -15.65 -5.57
C THR A 4 8.33 -14.75 -4.89
N GLY A 5 7.04 -15.09 -4.93
CA GLY A 5 5.98 -14.22 -4.39
C GLY A 5 5.91 -14.15 -2.86
N LYS A 6 6.07 -15.28 -2.16
CA LYS A 6 5.92 -15.34 -0.69
C LYS A 6 7.10 -14.74 0.07
N MET A 7 8.33 -14.95 -0.41
CA MET A 7 9.51 -14.33 0.19
C MET A 7 9.52 -12.81 -0.02
N ASN A 8 8.97 -12.33 -1.14
CA ASN A 8 8.89 -10.90 -1.41
C ASN A 8 7.94 -10.18 -0.44
N LEU A 9 6.77 -10.75 -0.14
CA LEU A 9 5.80 -10.14 0.77
C LEU A 9 6.36 -9.97 2.20
N LEU A 10 7.02 -10.99 2.73
CA LEU A 10 7.62 -10.96 4.08
C LEU A 10 8.74 -9.91 4.18
N ASN A 11 9.58 -9.83 3.15
CA ASN A 11 10.69 -8.89 3.10
C ASN A 11 10.20 -7.45 2.93
N GLU A 12 9.22 -7.23 2.05
CA GLU A 12 8.57 -5.92 1.85
C GLU A 12 7.86 -5.45 3.12
N THR A 13 7.11 -6.34 3.79
CA THR A 13 6.43 -6.03 5.05
C THR A 13 7.44 -5.63 6.13
N ASN A 14 8.55 -6.36 6.27
CA ASN A 14 9.61 -6.00 7.22
C ASN A 14 10.26 -4.65 6.90
N ARG A 15 10.51 -4.39 5.60
CA ARG A 15 11.04 -3.10 5.13
C ARG A 15 10.10 -1.94 5.45
N LEU A 16 8.79 -2.12 5.21
CA LEU A 16 7.77 -1.13 5.58
C LEU A 16 7.72 -0.93 7.09
N LEU A 17 7.70 -2.03 7.87
CA LEU A 17 7.67 -1.98 9.33
C LEU A 17 8.89 -1.26 9.91
N SER A 18 10.06 -1.38 9.25
CA SER A 18 11.29 -0.71 9.66
C SER A 18 11.22 0.82 9.52
N LYS A 19 10.30 1.37 8.72
CA LYS A 19 10.07 2.82 8.64
C LYS A 19 9.35 3.38 9.88
N TYR A 20 8.63 2.52 10.61
CA TYR A 20 7.81 2.93 11.75
C TYR A 20 8.54 2.74 13.09
N LYS A 21 8.32 3.69 14.01
CA LYS A 21 8.87 3.61 15.36
C LYS A 21 8.12 2.55 16.16
N TYR A 22 8.77 2.04 17.23
CA TYR A 22 8.13 1.09 18.14
C TYR A 22 6.84 1.63 18.75
N SER A 23 6.76 2.95 18.97
CA SER A 23 5.54 3.63 19.43
C SER A 23 4.35 3.49 18.49
N ASP A 24 4.59 3.32 17.18
CA ASP A 24 3.55 3.11 16.17
C ASP A 24 3.11 1.65 16.08
N CYS A 25 3.86 0.69 16.64
CA CYS A 25 3.48 -0.73 16.63
C CYS A 25 2.12 -0.97 17.28
N LYS A 26 1.75 -0.20 18.32
CA LYS A 26 0.42 -0.30 18.94
C LYS A 26 -0.67 0.14 17.96
N ARG A 27 -0.47 1.25 17.24
CA ARG A 27 -1.41 1.76 16.23
C ARG A 27 -1.53 0.79 15.05
N ILE A 28 -0.40 0.30 14.55
CA ILE A 28 -0.34 -0.69 13.47
C ILE A 28 -1.05 -1.98 13.88
N SER A 29 -0.85 -2.46 15.10
CA SER A 29 -1.51 -3.69 15.60
C SER A 29 -3.03 -3.58 15.62
N ILE A 30 -3.56 -2.39 15.96
CA ILE A 30 -5.00 -2.10 15.91
C ILE A 30 -5.48 -2.02 14.45
N ALA A 31 -4.73 -1.34 13.58
CA ALA A 31 -5.12 -1.17 12.17
C ALA A 31 -5.08 -2.48 11.36
N SER A 32 -4.15 -3.38 11.66
CA SER A 32 -4.00 -4.67 10.98
C SER A 32 -4.74 -5.83 11.65
N ASP A 33 -5.41 -5.58 12.78
CA ASP A 33 -6.09 -6.62 13.57
C ASP A 33 -5.15 -7.79 13.93
N VAL A 34 -3.88 -7.48 14.20
CA VAL A 34 -2.86 -8.44 14.63
C VAL A 34 -2.46 -8.18 16.07
N ASN A 35 -2.08 -9.24 16.80
CA ASN A 35 -1.65 -9.10 18.18
C ASN A 35 -0.39 -8.22 18.29
N PHE A 36 -0.39 -7.24 19.20
CA PHE A 36 0.78 -6.40 19.47
C PHE A 36 2.02 -7.22 19.85
N HIS A 37 1.84 -8.24 20.70
CA HIS A 37 2.92 -9.14 21.09
C HIS A 37 3.49 -9.88 19.86
N TRP A 38 2.60 -10.38 18.99
CA TRP A 38 3.01 -11.03 17.75
C TRP A 38 3.79 -10.06 16.85
N LEU A 39 3.32 -8.81 16.68
CA LEU A 39 4.01 -7.80 15.88
C LEU A 39 5.40 -7.46 16.44
N ALA A 40 5.53 -7.35 17.76
CA ALA A 40 6.79 -7.09 18.43
C ALA A 40 7.78 -8.25 18.23
N THR A 41 7.32 -9.50 18.33
CA THR A 41 8.15 -10.69 18.07
C THR A 41 8.50 -10.83 16.58
N PHE A 42 7.55 -10.51 15.69
CA PHE A 42 7.75 -10.51 14.25
C PHE A 42 8.86 -9.55 13.83
N ARG A 43 8.83 -8.31 14.35
CA ARG A 43 9.88 -7.30 14.11
C ARG A 43 11.27 -7.75 14.58
N LYS A 44 11.33 -8.55 15.64
CA LYS A 44 12.60 -9.11 16.17
C LYS A 44 13.10 -10.33 15.38
N GLY A 45 12.36 -10.79 14.36
CA GLY A 45 12.67 -12.02 13.65
C GLY A 45 12.45 -13.28 14.49
N GLY A 46 11.73 -13.18 15.62
CA GLY A 46 11.53 -14.29 16.56
C GLY A 46 10.40 -15.24 16.18
N ILE A 47 9.81 -15.11 14.99
CA ILE A 47 8.70 -15.94 14.53
C ILE A 47 9.15 -16.81 13.37
N ALA A 48 9.23 -18.12 13.61
CA ALA A 48 9.56 -19.11 12.59
C ALA A 48 8.48 -19.19 11.49
N GLU A 49 7.20 -19.15 11.88
CA GLU A 49 6.08 -19.20 10.94
C GLU A 49 5.02 -18.12 11.25
N PRO A 50 5.16 -16.92 10.67
CA PRO A 50 4.24 -15.80 10.93
C PRO A 50 2.84 -16.03 10.35
N GLY A 51 2.68 -16.97 9.42
CA GLY A 51 1.43 -17.25 8.74
C GLY A 51 1.14 -16.20 7.67
N VAL A 52 0.90 -16.64 6.44
CA VAL A 52 0.74 -15.75 5.27
C VAL A 52 -0.41 -14.75 5.46
N GLN A 53 -1.51 -15.16 6.08
CA GLN A 53 -2.68 -14.29 6.31
C GLN A 53 -2.36 -13.10 7.24
N LYS A 54 -1.58 -13.32 8.31
CA LYS A 54 -1.22 -12.25 9.25
C LYS A 54 -0.26 -11.25 8.61
N VAL A 55 0.71 -11.77 7.84
CA VAL A 55 1.64 -10.92 7.06
C VAL A 55 0.88 -10.10 6.03
N GLN A 56 -0.10 -10.69 5.35
CA GLN A 56 -0.93 -9.97 4.36
C GLN A 56 -1.74 -8.84 5.01
N LYS A 57 -2.42 -9.10 6.14
CA LYS A 57 -3.16 -8.06 6.90
C LYS A 57 -2.24 -6.93 7.38
N LEU A 58 -1.06 -7.29 7.89
CA LEU A 58 -0.06 -6.33 8.32
C LEU A 58 0.43 -5.47 7.16
N HIS A 59 0.75 -6.09 6.02
CA HIS A 59 1.17 -5.39 4.82
C HIS A 59 0.09 -4.41 4.31
N ASP A 60 -1.17 -4.83 4.27
CA ASP A 60 -2.27 -3.99 3.80
C ASP A 60 -2.47 -2.77 4.71
N ALA A 61 -2.46 -2.96 6.03
CA ALA A 61 -2.53 -1.85 6.97
C ALA A 61 -1.34 -0.90 6.85
N LEU A 62 -0.12 -1.42 6.62
CA LEU A 62 1.06 -0.59 6.40
C LEU A 62 0.96 0.22 5.12
N LEU A 63 0.38 -0.32 4.05
CA LEU A 63 0.13 0.43 2.81
C LEU A 63 -0.90 1.55 3.01
N LEU A 64 -1.95 1.28 3.79
CA LEU A 64 -2.97 2.28 4.13
C LEU A 64 -2.43 3.37 5.06
N MET A 65 -1.47 3.01 5.93
CA MET A 65 -0.83 3.92 6.88
C MET A 65 0.42 4.61 6.31
N GLU A 66 0.96 4.17 5.18
CA GLU A 66 2.01 4.94 4.50
C GLU A 66 1.39 6.28 4.09
N PRO A 67 2.01 7.42 4.43
CA PRO A 67 1.65 8.66 3.79
C PRO A 67 1.90 8.44 2.31
N LYS A 68 0.81 8.25 1.56
CA LYS A 68 0.80 8.04 0.13
C LYS A 68 1.86 8.96 -0.48
N PRO A 69 2.84 8.46 -1.25
CA PRO A 69 3.49 9.36 -2.19
C PRO A 69 2.32 9.91 -3.00
N SER A 70 2.00 11.19 -2.78
CA SER A 70 1.03 11.93 -3.57
C SER A 70 1.20 11.45 -5.01
N PRO A 71 0.12 11.06 -5.71
CA PRO A 71 0.26 10.64 -7.09
C PRO A 71 1.08 11.73 -7.78
N ALA A 72 2.34 11.41 -8.09
CA ALA A 72 3.13 12.23 -8.95
C ALA A 72 2.27 12.34 -10.19
N ASN A 73 1.93 13.59 -10.46
CA ASN A 73 0.99 14.10 -11.40
C ASN A 73 1.36 13.69 -12.82
N ASP A 74 1.25 12.39 -13.13
CA ASP A 74 1.36 11.81 -14.46
C ASP A 74 -0.06 11.46 -14.92
N SER A 75 -0.83 12.52 -15.07
CA SER A 75 -1.89 12.56 -16.06
C SER A 75 -1.74 13.89 -16.75
N ARG A 76 -0.65 13.98 -17.51
CA ARG A 76 -0.65 14.71 -18.77
C ARG A 76 -1.94 14.30 -19.48
N ILE A 77 -2.92 15.17 -19.46
CA ILE A 77 -4.11 15.07 -20.31
C ILE A 77 -3.56 15.43 -21.70
N PRO A 78 -3.33 14.51 -22.66
CA PRO A 78 -3.49 14.91 -24.03
C PRO A 78 -4.99 15.19 -24.16
N LEU A 79 -5.34 16.47 -24.09
CA LEU A 79 -6.61 16.97 -24.62
C LEU A 79 -6.56 16.66 -26.12
N SER A 80 -6.88 15.42 -26.47
CA SER A 80 -7.09 14.99 -27.85
C SER A 80 -8.31 15.74 -28.34
N THR A 81 -8.03 16.90 -28.92
CA THR A 81 -8.54 17.33 -30.22
C THR A 81 -9.95 16.82 -30.52
N GLU A 82 -10.96 17.44 -29.89
CA GLU A 82 -12.26 17.51 -30.53
C GLU A 82 -12.20 18.64 -31.56
N SER A 83 -11.68 18.30 -32.74
CA SER A 83 -11.87 19.09 -33.95
C SER A 83 -13.03 18.50 -34.74
N ALA A 84 -14.19 19.14 -34.67
CA ALA A 84 -15.11 19.21 -35.80
C ALA A 84 -16.02 20.44 -35.65
N PRO A 85 -16.02 21.38 -36.62
CA PRO A 85 -16.94 22.50 -36.65
C PRO A 85 -18.23 22.11 -37.38
N LEU A 86 -19.38 22.62 -36.95
CA LEU A 86 -20.55 22.77 -37.83
C LEU A 86 -21.42 23.94 -37.37
N ASN A 87 -21.19 25.05 -38.07
CA ASN A 87 -22.08 26.20 -38.22
C ASN A 87 -23.51 25.77 -38.58
N VAL A 88 -24.48 26.65 -38.27
CA VAL A 88 -25.90 26.75 -38.72
C VAL A 88 -26.92 26.58 -37.59
N ARG A 89 -27.46 27.72 -37.10
CA ARG A 89 -28.81 28.16 -37.51
C ARG A 89 -29.17 29.54 -36.96
N GLU A 90 -29.60 30.39 -37.90
CA GLU A 90 -30.27 31.67 -37.68
C GLU A 90 -31.60 31.49 -36.94
N GLY A 91 -32.04 32.57 -36.28
CA GLY A 91 -33.47 32.85 -36.05
C GLY A 91 -33.85 33.13 -34.60
N LYS A 92 -33.85 34.41 -34.21
CA LYS A 92 -35.11 35.14 -33.96
C LYS A 92 -34.89 36.64 -33.83
#